data_AF-A0A354P8C3-F1
#
_entry.id   AF-A0A354P8C3-F1
#
_cell.length_a   1.000
_cell.length_b   1.000
_cell.length_c   1.000
_cell.angle_alpha   90.00
_cell.angle_beta   90.00
_cell.angle_gamma   90.00
#
_symmetry.space_group_name_H-M   'P 1'
#
loop_
_entity.id
_entity.type
_entity.pdbx_description
1 polymer ?
#
loop_
_entity_poly.entity_id
_entity_poly.type
_entity_poly.pdbx_seq_one_letter_code
_entity_poly.pdbx_strand_id
1 'polypeptide(L)'
;MFVNCLEQRFVEKGKLEIEEMLKGQLPDLRETQSGKDLIAIGVKEGIDKGIEEGKREALIELLEARFGPLDANLIEKLQSLAGLEVLAKHYTKALKVKSLDPLFAED
;
A
#
# COMPACT_ATOMS: atom_id res chain seq x y z
N MET A 1 -8.06 14.75 22.55
CA MET A 1 -9.06 15.69 23.11
C MET A 1 -10.34 14.99 23.55
N PHE A 2 -10.92 14.07 22.74
CA PHE A 2 -12.15 13.34 23.07
C PHE A 2 -12.05 12.43 24.32
N VAL A 3 -10.99 11.62 24.42
CA VAL A 3 -10.75 10.71 25.57
C VAL A 3 -10.57 11.50 26.87
N ASN A 4 -9.76 12.57 26.85
CA ASN A 4 -9.58 13.46 28.01
C ASN A 4 -10.90 14.14 28.45
N CYS A 5 -11.80 14.44 27.51
CA CYS A 5 -13.12 15.00 27.84
C CYS A 5 -14.05 13.95 28.46
N LEU A 6 -13.99 12.70 28.01
CA LEU A 6 -14.72 11.59 28.62
C LEU A 6 -14.20 11.28 30.03
N GLU A 7 -12.89 11.27 30.22
CA GLU A 7 -12.25 11.06 31.52
C GLU A 7 -12.57 12.20 32.51
N GLN A 8 -12.60 13.46 32.05
CA GLN A 8 -13.00 14.60 32.88
C GLN A 8 -14.51 14.66 33.16
N ARG A 9 -15.36 14.15 32.27
CA ARG A 9 -16.81 14.18 32.43
C ARG A 9 -17.33 12.99 33.24
N PHE A 10 -16.59 11.90 33.26
CA PHE A 10 -16.90 10.68 33.99
C PHE A 10 -15.80 10.35 35.02
N VAL A 11 -15.45 11.33 35.85
CA VAL A 11 -14.38 11.22 36.87
C VAL A 11 -14.60 10.05 37.83
N GLU A 12 -15.85 9.70 38.08
CA GLU A 12 -16.25 8.63 39.01
C GLU A 12 -16.50 7.27 38.34
N LYS A 13 -16.46 7.20 37.00
CA LYS A 13 -16.72 5.95 36.26
C LYS A 13 -15.44 5.39 35.67
N GLY A 14 -15.22 4.10 35.90
CA GLY A 14 -14.12 3.38 35.26
C GLY A 14 -14.33 3.25 33.75
N LYS A 15 -13.24 3.08 33.00
CA LYS A 15 -13.26 2.86 31.53
C LYS A 15 -14.31 1.84 31.07
N LEU A 16 -14.45 0.72 31.80
CA LEU A 16 -15.41 -0.34 31.49
C LEU A 16 -16.87 0.12 31.60
N GLU A 17 -17.22 0.95 32.59
CA GLU A 17 -18.58 1.50 32.70
C GLU A 17 -18.88 2.47 31.55
N ILE A 18 -17.91 3.28 31.17
CA ILE A 18 -18.06 4.22 30.05
C ILE A 18 -18.23 3.44 28.74
N GLU A 19 -17.48 2.36 28.54
CA GLU A 19 -17.65 1.47 27.38
C GLU A 19 -19.04 0.82 27.35
N GLU A 20 -19.55 0.30 28.47
CA GLU A 20 -20.92 -0.24 28.56
C GLU A 20 -21.99 0.81 28.23
N MET A 21 -21.82 2.06 28.67
CA MET A 21 -22.76 3.13 28.38
C MET A 21 -22.80 3.53 26.90
N LEU A 22 -21.68 3.38 26.19
CA LEU A 22 -21.54 3.78 24.79
C LEU A 22 -21.90 2.64 23.81
N LYS A 23 -21.98 1.39 24.29
CA LYS A 23 -22.42 0.24 23.49
C LYS A 23 -23.81 0.49 22.91
N GLY A 24 -23.93 0.43 21.58
CA GLY A 24 -25.18 0.61 20.86
C GLY A 24 -25.66 2.07 20.75
N GLN A 25 -24.99 3.04 21.37
CA GLN A 25 -25.32 4.48 21.21
C GLN A 25 -24.55 5.15 20.09
N LEU A 26 -23.41 4.58 19.69
CA LEU A 26 -22.60 5.12 18.61
C LEU A 26 -23.17 4.65 17.25
N PRO A 27 -23.24 5.54 16.25
CA PRO A 27 -23.60 5.16 14.90
C PRO A 27 -22.55 4.19 14.32
N ASP A 28 -22.94 3.41 13.32
CA ASP A 28 -22.00 2.55 12.59
C ASP A 28 -20.85 3.41 12.07
N LEU A 29 -19.60 2.99 12.33
CA LEU A 29 -18.40 3.69 11.90
C LEU A 29 -18.46 4.00 10.40
N ARG A 30 -18.95 3.07 9.57
CA ARG A 30 -19.06 3.23 8.11
C ARG A 30 -20.02 4.34 7.71
N GLU A 31 -20.98 4.67 8.56
CA GLU A 31 -21.95 5.74 8.32
C GLU A 31 -21.42 7.11 8.76
N THR A 32 -20.46 7.13 9.70
CA THR A 32 -19.79 8.36 10.14
C THR A 32 -18.92 8.97 9.04
N GLN A 33 -18.69 10.29 9.12
CA GLN A 33 -17.75 10.96 8.21
C GLN A 33 -16.35 10.37 8.34
N SER A 34 -15.87 10.13 9.56
CA SER A 34 -14.54 9.54 9.80
C SER A 34 -14.39 8.15 9.17
N GLY A 35 -15.40 7.30 9.23
CA GLY A 35 -15.34 5.99 8.57
C GLY A 35 -15.36 6.09 7.05
N LYS A 36 -16.13 7.02 6.47
CA LYS A 36 -16.10 7.30 5.02
C LYS A 36 -14.71 7.79 4.58
N ASP A 37 -14.09 8.66 5.36
CA ASP A 37 -12.75 9.17 5.09
C ASP A 37 -11.71 8.04 5.16
N LEU A 38 -11.79 7.17 6.17
CA LEU A 38 -10.93 5.99 6.29
C LEU A 38 -11.08 5.03 5.10
N ILE A 39 -12.31 4.78 4.66
CA ILE A 39 -12.57 3.97 3.46
C ILE A 39 -11.96 4.63 2.22
N ALA A 40 -12.13 5.94 2.06
CA ALA A 40 -11.57 6.68 0.92
C ALA A 40 -10.04 6.62 0.89
N ILE A 41 -9.38 6.78 2.04
CA ILE A 41 -7.92 6.61 2.19
C ILE A 41 -7.53 5.19 1.81
N GLY A 42 -8.21 4.18 2.35
CA GLY A 42 -7.90 2.77 2.06
C GLY A 42 -8.08 2.40 0.59
N VAL A 43 -9.14 2.91 -0.07
CA VAL A 43 -9.35 2.72 -1.51
C VAL A 43 -8.22 3.36 -2.31
N LYS A 44 -7.82 4.59 -1.96
CA LYS A 44 -6.72 5.28 -2.65
C LYS A 44 -5.40 4.52 -2.49
N GLU A 45 -5.03 4.16 -1.27
CA GLU A 45 -3.81 3.39 -1.02
C GLU A 45 -3.84 2.02 -1.72
N GLY A 46 -5.00 1.36 -1.77
CA GLY A 46 -5.18 0.11 -2.48
C GLY A 46 -4.97 0.25 -3.99
N ILE A 47 -5.52 1.31 -4.60
CA ILE A 47 -5.29 1.62 -6.01
C ILE A 47 -3.81 1.90 -6.28
N ASP A 48 -3.18 2.75 -5.46
CA ASP A 48 -1.78 3.12 -5.62
C ASP A 48 -0.85 1.89 -5.55
N LYS A 49 -1.09 0.99 -4.57
CA LYS A 49 -0.39 -0.29 -4.43
C LYS A 49 -0.63 -1.21 -5.63
N GLY A 50 -1.88 -1.35 -6.06
CA GLY A 50 -2.23 -2.21 -7.20
C GLY A 50 -1.60 -1.74 -8.51
N ILE A 51 -1.50 -0.42 -8.74
CA ILE A 51 -0.80 0.13 -9.90
C ILE A 51 0.71 -0.20 -9.83
N GLU A 52 1.32 -0.11 -8.65
CA GLU A 52 2.73 -0.44 -8.47
C GLU A 52 3.01 -1.93 -8.71
N GLU A 53 2.21 -2.81 -8.11
CA GLU A 53 2.30 -4.27 -8.29
C GLU A 53 2.11 -4.65 -9.76
N GLY A 54 1.08 -4.12 -10.43
CA GLY A 54 0.85 -4.41 -11.85
C GLY A 54 1.98 -3.94 -12.77
N LYS A 55 2.62 -2.80 -12.47
CA LYS A 55 3.79 -2.35 -13.25
C LYS A 55 5.00 -3.25 -13.06
N ARG A 56 5.20 -3.78 -11.86
CA ARG A 56 6.28 -4.70 -11.53
C ARG A 56 6.06 -6.05 -12.22
N GLU A 57 4.85 -6.57 -12.20
CA GLU A 57 4.48 -7.78 -12.95
C GLU A 57 4.71 -7.59 -14.45
N ALA A 58 4.21 -6.49 -15.02
CA ALA A 58 4.44 -6.18 -16.44
C ALA A 58 5.92 -6.05 -16.81
N LEU A 59 6.77 -5.54 -15.90
CA LEU A 59 8.21 -5.50 -16.09
C LEU A 59 8.83 -6.90 -16.10
N ILE A 60 8.42 -7.78 -15.18
CA ILE A 60 8.88 -9.16 -15.13
C ILE A 60 8.47 -9.91 -16.41
N GLU A 61 7.20 -9.82 -16.79
CA GLU A 61 6.68 -10.43 -18.03
C GLU A 61 7.41 -9.93 -19.27
N LEU A 62 7.70 -8.62 -19.35
CA LEU A 62 8.47 -8.04 -20.45
C LEU A 62 9.88 -8.65 -20.52
N LEU A 63 10.55 -8.75 -19.37
CA LEU A 63 11.90 -9.29 -19.31
C LEU A 63 11.92 -10.78 -19.64
N GLU A 64 10.95 -11.56 -19.15
CA GLU A 64 10.79 -12.97 -19.50
C GLU A 64 10.51 -13.17 -21.00
N ALA A 65 9.64 -12.34 -21.58
CA ALA A 65 9.32 -12.40 -23.00
C ALA A 65 10.53 -12.05 -23.89
N ARG A 66 11.41 -11.16 -23.44
CA ARG A 66 12.57 -10.72 -24.23
C ARG A 66 13.81 -11.60 -24.05
N PHE A 67 14.05 -12.07 -22.83
CA PHE A 67 15.31 -12.73 -22.45
C PHE A 67 15.14 -14.21 -22.09
N GLY A 68 13.90 -14.71 -22.05
CA GLY A 68 13.57 -16.04 -21.56
C GLY A 68 13.39 -16.05 -20.03
N PRO A 69 13.18 -17.23 -19.43
CA PRO A 69 12.88 -17.34 -18.01
C PRO A 69 13.97 -16.69 -17.15
N LEU A 70 13.56 -15.82 -16.23
CA LEU A 70 14.46 -15.15 -15.31
C LEU A 70 14.80 -16.07 -14.13
N ASP A 71 15.98 -15.92 -13.55
CA ASP A 71 16.31 -16.60 -12.31
C ASP A 71 15.55 -16.01 -11.12
N ALA A 72 15.34 -16.82 -10.10
CA ALA A 72 14.59 -16.44 -8.91
C ALA A 72 15.19 -15.23 -8.17
N ASN A 73 16.51 -15.05 -8.17
CA ASN A 73 17.13 -13.90 -7.50
C ASN A 73 16.84 -12.59 -8.24
N LEU A 74 16.81 -12.61 -9.58
CA LEU A 74 16.41 -11.45 -10.37
C LEU A 74 14.94 -11.10 -10.17
N ILE A 75 14.06 -12.11 -10.09
CA ILE A 75 12.64 -11.89 -9.79
C ILE A 75 12.48 -11.26 -8.41
N GLU A 76 13.13 -11.77 -7.37
CA GLU A 76 13.09 -11.17 -6.02
C GLU A 76 13.61 -9.73 -6.00
N LYS A 77 14.69 -9.45 -6.76
CA LYS A 77 15.22 -8.09 -6.89
C LYS A 77 14.22 -7.15 -7.55
N LEU A 78 13.54 -7.58 -8.61
CA LEU A 78 12.49 -6.82 -9.28
C LEU A 78 11.27 -6.64 -8.37
N GLN A 79 10.94 -7.65 -7.56
CA GLN A 79 9.86 -7.57 -6.59
C GLN A 79 10.13 -6.60 -5.46
N SER A 80 11.40 -6.41 -5.12
CA SER A 80 11.84 -5.45 -4.11
C SER A 80 11.88 -4.00 -4.63
N LEU A 81 11.73 -3.76 -5.94
CA LEU A 81 11.68 -2.41 -6.50
C LEU A 81 10.35 -1.75 -6.14
N ALA A 82 10.42 -0.64 -5.40
CA ALA A 82 9.28 0.19 -5.05
C ALA A 82 9.32 1.54 -5.76
N GLY A 83 8.17 2.14 -5.98
CA GLY A 83 8.02 3.44 -6.60
C GLY A 83 7.82 3.37 -8.11
N LEU A 84 6.74 4.01 -8.56
CA LEU A 84 6.30 4.03 -9.95
C LEU A 84 7.34 4.60 -10.92
N GLU A 85 8.14 5.58 -10.48
CA GLU A 85 9.17 6.21 -11.31
C GLU A 85 10.36 5.28 -11.53
N VAL A 86 10.78 4.56 -10.48
CA VAL A 86 11.84 3.55 -10.56
C VAL A 86 11.41 2.43 -11.51
N LEU A 87 10.20 1.91 -11.35
CA LEU A 87 9.64 0.88 -12.24
C LEU A 87 9.56 1.38 -13.69
N ALA A 88 9.10 2.61 -13.93
CA ALA A 88 9.02 3.18 -15.28
C ALA A 88 10.40 3.37 -15.93
N LYS A 89 11.41 3.78 -15.15
CA LYS A 89 12.81 3.88 -15.62
C LYS A 89 13.34 2.50 -16.05
N HIS A 90 13.13 1.48 -15.22
CA HIS A 90 13.55 0.11 -15.52
C HIS A 90 12.80 -0.46 -16.72
N TYR A 91 11.50 -0.21 -16.85
CA TYR A 91 10.72 -0.60 -18.02
C TYR A 91 11.25 0.02 -19.31
N THR A 92 11.60 1.31 -19.28
CA THR A 92 12.19 1.99 -20.44
C THR A 92 13.60 1.46 -20.77
N LYS A 93 14.43 1.20 -19.75
CA LYS A 93 15.74 0.54 -19.93
C LYS A 93 15.54 -0.85 -20.54
N ALA A 94 14.54 -1.59 -20.06
CA ALA A 94 14.20 -2.95 -20.49
C ALA A 94 13.71 -3.04 -21.92
N LEU A 95 13.31 -1.95 -22.57
CA LEU A 95 13.01 -1.92 -24.01
C LEU A 95 14.26 -1.66 -24.86
N LYS A 96 15.25 -0.95 -24.33
CA LYS A 96 16.41 -0.48 -25.09
C LYS A 96 17.59 -1.46 -25.06
N VAL A 97 17.75 -2.20 -23.97
CA VAL A 97 18.89 -3.10 -23.80
C VAL A 97 18.75 -4.37 -24.62
N LYS A 98 19.87 -4.92 -25.11
CA LYS A 98 19.93 -6.19 -25.84
C LYS A 98 20.24 -7.40 -24.95
N SER A 99 20.61 -7.15 -23.69
CA SER A 99 20.88 -8.17 -22.67
C SER A 99 20.47 -7.64 -21.29
N LEU A 100 20.41 -8.54 -20.30
CA LEU A 100 20.00 -8.23 -18.92
C LEU A 100 21.08 -7.48 -18.11
N ASP A 101 22.37 -7.67 -18.41
CA ASP A 101 23.49 -7.03 -17.70
C ASP A 101 23.40 -5.49 -17.60
N PRO A 102 23.16 -4.74 -18.68
CA PRO A 102 23.04 -3.28 -18.62
C PRO A 102 21.74 -2.78 -17.95
N LEU A 103 20.80 -3.67 -17.61
CA LEU A 103 19.55 -3.27 -16.96
C LEU A 103 19.75 -2.88 -15.50
N PHE A 104 20.69 -3.55 -14.83
CA PHE A 104 20.97 -3.42 -13.40
C PHE A 104 22.33 -2.80 -13.09
N ALA A 105 23.07 -2.36 -14.12
CA ALA A 105 24.26 -1.54 -13.92
C ALA A 105 23.82 -0.22 -13.26
N GLU A 106 24.27 -0.01 -12.03
CA GLU A 106 24.15 1.26 -11.34
C GLU A 106 24.92 2.33 -12.14
N ASP A 107 24.27 3.47 -12.38
CA ASP A 107 24.95 4.69 -12.84
C ASP A 107 25.68 5.31 -11.65
#